data_AF-A0A7K2IPL1-F1
#
_entry.id   AF-A0A7K2IPL1-F1
#
_cell.length_a   1.000
_cell.length_b   1.000
_cell.length_c   1.000
_cell.angle_alpha   90.00
_cell.angle_beta   90.00
_cell.angle_gamma   90.00
#
_symmetry.space_group_name_H-M   'P 1'
#
loop_
_entity.id
_entity.type
_entity.pdbx_description
1 polymer ?
#
loop_
_entity_poly.entity_id
_entity_poly.type
_entity_poly.pdbx_seq_one_letter_code
_entity_poly.pdbx_strand_id
1 'polypeptide(L)'
;MSPFTRPAGRRGRLSEHARLLECVQGILERSDRAVPWEPDTVGLPDARSDSALARINDVAFYANARDEVAALAGVCVDLLRLHGPAENDEDRCRNCHLDWPCPTFGEISRLLR
;
A
#
# COMPACT_ATOMS: atom_id res chain seq x y z
N MET A 1 14.64 1.41 43.75
CA MET A 1 14.57 2.15 42.47
C MET A 1 14.74 1.14 41.35
N SER A 2 13.64 0.72 40.70
CA SER A 2 13.68 -0.28 39.63
C SER A 2 13.87 0.39 38.26
N PRO A 3 14.70 -0.15 37.36
CA PRO A 3 14.95 0.45 36.07
C PRO A 3 13.83 0.13 35.08
N PHE A 4 13.49 1.14 34.28
CA PHE A 4 12.54 1.19 33.17
C PHE A 4 12.35 -0.12 32.39
N THR A 5 11.22 -0.78 32.61
CA THR A 5 10.62 -1.70 31.64
C THR A 5 10.16 -0.87 30.44
N ARG A 6 11.02 -0.73 29.42
CA ARG A 6 10.60 -0.12 28.13
C ARG A 6 9.41 -0.93 27.58
N PRO A 7 8.28 -0.31 27.21
CA PRO A 7 7.13 -1.04 26.71
C PRO A 7 7.49 -1.75 25.40
N ALA A 8 7.29 -3.06 25.35
CA ALA A 8 7.51 -3.88 24.15
C ALA A 8 6.71 -3.39 22.92
N GLY A 9 5.65 -2.61 23.14
CA GLY A 9 4.83 -2.02 22.09
C GLY A 9 5.54 -1.00 21.19
N ARG A 10 6.61 -0.34 21.65
CA ARG A 10 7.28 0.72 20.85
C ARG A 10 8.02 0.14 19.65
N ARG A 11 8.80 -0.94 19.84
CA ARG A 11 9.49 -1.63 18.74
C ARG A 11 8.52 -2.28 17.76
N GLY A 12 7.41 -2.85 18.27
CA GLY A 12 6.35 -3.44 17.44
C GLY A 12 5.68 -2.45 16.49
N ARG A 13 5.54 -1.19 16.91
CA ARG A 13 4.90 -0.12 16.11
C ARG A 13 5.84 0.45 15.05
N LEU A 14 7.12 0.60 15.36
CA LEU A 14 8.16 0.92 14.37
C LEU A 14 8.26 -0.21 13.32
N SER A 15 8.17 -1.47 13.75
CA SER A 15 8.15 -2.60 12.81
C SER A 15 6.88 -2.66 11.96
N GLU A 16 5.73 -2.20 12.47
CA GLU A 16 4.51 -2.17 11.67
C GLU A 16 4.57 -1.13 10.55
N HIS A 17 5.05 0.08 10.83
CA HIS A 17 5.25 1.11 9.81
C HIS A 17 6.19 0.64 8.70
N ALA A 18 7.35 0.09 9.07
CA ALA A 18 8.30 -0.46 8.11
C ALA A 18 7.68 -1.59 7.26
N ARG A 19 6.94 -2.52 7.90
CA ARG A 19 6.26 -3.62 7.20
C ARG A 19 5.22 -3.13 6.19
N LEU A 20 4.41 -2.13 6.57
CA LEU A 20 3.41 -1.56 5.66
C LEU A 20 4.08 -0.82 4.51
N LEU A 21 5.14 -0.05 4.79
CA LEU A 21 5.90 0.66 3.76
C LEU A 21 6.52 -0.32 2.76
N GLU A 22 7.19 -1.36 3.23
CA GLU A 22 7.75 -2.42 2.40
C GLU A 22 6.68 -3.12 1.55
N CYS A 23 5.53 -3.45 2.15
CA CYS A 23 4.40 -4.06 1.44
C CYS A 23 3.92 -3.21 0.26
N VAL A 24 3.63 -1.92 0.52
CA VAL A 24 3.11 -1.01 -0.51
C VAL A 24 4.16 -0.69 -1.57
N GLN A 25 5.44 -0.53 -1.18
CA GLN A 25 6.53 -0.38 -2.14
C GLN A 25 6.67 -1.61 -3.04
N GLY A 26 6.50 -2.81 -2.49
CA GLY A 26 6.48 -4.03 -3.27
C GLY A 26 5.29 -4.11 -4.24
N ILE A 27 4.11 -3.61 -3.84
CA ILE A 27 2.96 -3.48 -4.76
C ILE A 27 3.32 -2.52 -5.90
N LEU A 28 3.85 -1.34 -5.57
CA LEU A 28 4.23 -0.33 -6.55
C LEU A 28 5.24 -0.88 -7.56
N GLU A 29 6.30 -1.55 -7.10
CA GLU A 29 7.31 -2.16 -7.98
C GLU A 29 6.70 -3.22 -8.90
N ARG A 30 5.86 -4.10 -8.35
CA ARG A 30 5.19 -5.14 -9.15
C ARG A 30 4.25 -4.54 -10.18
N SER A 31 3.51 -3.49 -9.82
CA SER A 31 2.63 -2.77 -10.74
C SER A 31 3.43 -2.05 -11.83
N ASP A 32 4.54 -1.41 -11.49
CA ASP A 32 5.38 -0.72 -12.49
C ASP A 32 5.99 -1.70 -13.50
N ARG A 33 6.38 -2.89 -13.03
CA ARG A 33 6.95 -3.97 -13.85
C ARG A 33 5.90 -4.80 -14.60
N ALA A 34 4.62 -4.65 -14.27
CA ALA A 34 3.56 -5.43 -14.91
C ALA A 34 3.43 -4.99 -16.38
N VAL A 35 3.39 -5.98 -17.28
CA VAL A 35 3.00 -5.74 -18.67
C VAL A 35 1.49 -5.50 -18.75
N PRO A 36 1.02 -4.58 -19.62
CA PRO A 36 -0.41 -4.40 -19.86
C PRO A 36 -1.07 -5.72 -20.23
N TRP A 37 -2.30 -5.90 -19.76
CA TRP A 37 -3.10 -7.06 -20.13
C TRP A 37 -3.55 -6.88 -21.58
N GLU A 38 -2.89 -7.58 -22.50
CA GLU A 38 -3.29 -7.67 -23.89
C GLU A 38 -4.24 -8.87 -24.12
N PRO A 39 -5.10 -8.82 -25.16
CA PRO A 39 -5.99 -9.93 -25.52
C PRO A 39 -5.28 -11.29 -25.60
N ASP A 40 -4.04 -11.31 -26.08
CA ASP A 40 -3.24 -12.54 -26.22
C ASP A 40 -2.67 -13.04 -24.88
N THR A 41 -2.55 -12.17 -23.88
CA THR A 41 -2.10 -12.53 -22.51
C THR A 41 -3.23 -13.02 -21.60
N VAL A 42 -4.50 -12.71 -21.91
CA VAL A 42 -5.67 -13.19 -21.14
C VAL A 42 -6.25 -14.51 -21.65
N GLY A 43 -5.74 -15.06 -22.76
CA GLY A 43 -6.31 -16.25 -23.40
C GLY A 43 -7.71 -15.95 -23.93
N LEU A 44 -7.80 -15.56 -25.21
CA LEU A 44 -9.09 -15.26 -25.83
C LEU A 44 -10.02 -16.49 -25.77
N PRO A 45 -11.19 -16.39 -25.13
CA PRO A 45 -12.22 -17.43 -25.22
C PRO A 45 -12.88 -17.41 -26.61
N ASP A 46 -13.43 -18.55 -27.01
CA ASP A 46 -14.12 -18.70 -28.29
C ASP A 46 -15.23 -17.64 -28.49
N ALA A 47 -15.21 -16.98 -29.64
CA ALA A 47 -15.98 -15.76 -29.98
C ALA A 47 -17.52 -15.93 -30.05
N ARG A 48 -18.08 -17.06 -29.65
CA ARG A 48 -19.51 -17.41 -29.81
C ARG A 48 -20.36 -17.24 -28.55
N SER A 49 -19.88 -16.56 -27.53
CA SER A 49 -20.59 -16.41 -26.25
C SER A 49 -21.01 -14.97 -26.00
N ASP A 50 -22.23 -14.77 -25.47
CA ASP A 50 -22.70 -13.49 -24.88
C ASP A 50 -21.72 -12.91 -23.83
N SER A 51 -20.77 -13.73 -23.35
CA SER A 51 -19.65 -13.30 -22.47
C SER A 51 -18.54 -12.51 -23.17
N ALA A 52 -18.59 -12.31 -24.49
CA ALA A 52 -17.57 -11.58 -25.24
C ALA A 52 -17.55 -10.08 -24.90
N LEU A 53 -18.72 -9.43 -24.77
CA LEU A 53 -18.81 -8.01 -24.39
C LEU A 53 -18.44 -7.76 -22.93
N ALA A 54 -18.85 -8.65 -22.01
CA ALA A 54 -18.45 -8.59 -20.60
C ALA A 54 -16.92 -8.68 -20.46
N ARG A 55 -16.27 -9.58 -21.22
CA ARG A 55 -14.81 -9.71 -21.21
C ARG A 55 -14.04 -8.60 -21.94
N ILE A 56 -14.63 -7.94 -22.94
CA ILE A 56 -14.02 -6.71 -23.52
C ILE A 56 -13.95 -5.60 -22.46
N ASN A 57 -15.02 -5.45 -21.67
CA ASN A 57 -15.01 -4.51 -20.54
C ASN A 57 -14.01 -4.92 -19.46
N ASP A 58 -13.87 -6.22 -19.18
CA ASP A 58 -12.85 -6.73 -18.25
C ASP A 58 -11.44 -6.45 -18.76
N VAL A 59 -11.15 -6.67 -20.05
CA VAL A 59 -9.85 -6.37 -20.67
C VAL A 59 -9.54 -4.87 -20.62
N ALA A 60 -10.53 -4.02 -20.94
CA ALA A 60 -10.38 -2.56 -20.83
C ALA A 60 -10.16 -2.12 -19.37
N PHE A 61 -10.82 -2.77 -18.42
CA PHE A 61 -10.60 -2.54 -16.99
C PHE A 61 -9.17 -2.96 -16.57
N TYR A 62 -8.72 -4.15 -16.95
CA TYR A 62 -7.38 -4.63 -16.63
C TYR A 62 -6.26 -3.84 -17.32
N ALA A 63 -6.52 -3.27 -18.49
CA ALA A 63 -5.57 -2.41 -19.21
C ALA A 63 -5.18 -1.18 -18.36
N ASN A 64 -6.12 -0.60 -17.63
CA ASN A 64 -5.88 0.57 -16.76
C ASN A 64 -5.61 0.21 -15.29
N ALA A 65 -6.00 -0.99 -14.85
CA ALA A 65 -5.86 -1.42 -13.46
C ALA A 65 -4.41 -1.34 -12.95
N ARG A 66 -3.42 -1.57 -13.83
CA ARG A 66 -2.01 -1.40 -13.49
C ARG A 66 -1.72 0.02 -13.01
N ASP A 67 -2.07 1.01 -13.83
CA ASP A 67 -1.73 2.41 -13.59
C ASP A 67 -2.51 2.96 -12.38
N GLU A 68 -3.78 2.56 -12.25
CA GLU A 68 -4.60 2.93 -11.09
C GLU A 68 -4.05 2.34 -9.78
N VAL A 69 -3.64 1.07 -9.78
CA VAL A 69 -3.02 0.42 -8.61
C VAL A 69 -1.65 1.03 -8.31
N ALA A 70 -0.84 1.35 -9.33
CA ALA A 70 0.44 2.02 -9.15
C ALA A 70 0.25 3.42 -8.54
N ALA A 71 -0.70 4.21 -9.05
CA ALA A 71 -1.01 5.52 -8.51
C ALA A 71 -1.48 5.44 -7.05
N LEU A 72 -2.39 4.52 -6.74
CA LEU A 72 -2.87 4.31 -5.38
C LEU A 72 -1.74 3.87 -4.44
N ALA A 73 -0.91 2.92 -4.86
CA ALA A 73 0.25 2.47 -4.08
C ALA A 73 1.24 3.62 -3.84
N GLY A 74 1.48 4.47 -4.84
CA GLY A 74 2.28 5.70 -4.71
C GLY A 74 1.74 6.63 -3.62
N VAL A 75 0.44 6.94 -3.64
CA VAL A 75 -0.22 7.76 -2.61
C VAL A 75 -0.05 7.12 -1.22
N CYS A 76 -0.22 5.80 -1.10
CA CYS A 76 -0.04 5.10 0.17
C CYS A 76 1.41 5.18 0.69
N VAL A 77 2.42 5.07 -0.19
CA VAL A 77 3.83 5.28 0.17
C VAL A 77 4.04 6.69 0.72
N ASP A 78 3.50 7.70 0.04
CA ASP A 78 3.67 9.09 0.46
C ASP A 78 2.98 9.38 1.79
N LEU A 79 1.76 8.85 2.01
CA LEU A 79 1.07 8.95 3.29
C LEU A 79 1.84 8.28 4.43
N LEU A 80 2.41 7.10 4.21
CA LEU A 80 3.26 6.41 5.18
C LEU A 80 4.56 7.18 5.45
N ARG A 81 5.16 7.80 4.43
CA ARG A 81 6.37 8.63 4.59
C ARG A 81 6.07 9.92 5.35
N LEU A 82 4.93 10.56 5.09
CA LEU A 82 4.46 11.72 5.85
C LEU A 82 4.20 11.32 7.30
N HIS A 83 3.47 10.24 7.53
CA HIS A 83 3.13 9.76 8.87
C HIS A 83 4.03 8.62 9.32
N GLY A 84 5.25 8.97 9.72
CA GLY A 84 6.21 8.08 10.37
C GLY A 84 6.72 8.63 11.71
N PRO A 85 7.51 7.85 12.45
CA PRO A 85 8.26 8.34 13.62
C PRO A 85 9.23 9.46 13.20
N ALA A 86 9.42 10.48 14.04
CA ALA A 86 10.38 11.53 13.76
C ALA A 86 11.82 11.04 13.98
N GLU A 87 12.75 11.51 13.13
CA GLU A 87 14.15 11.07 13.14
C GLU A 87 14.88 11.42 14.46
N ASN A 88 14.50 12.55 15.07
CA ASN A 88 15.11 13.05 16.30
C ASN A 88 14.29 12.74 17.57
N ASP A 89 13.05 12.27 17.40
CA ASP A 89 12.12 11.95 18.48
C ASP A 89 11.13 10.88 18.02
N GLU A 90 11.52 9.61 18.17
CA GLU A 90 10.71 8.46 17.76
C GLU A 90 9.35 8.37 18.48
N ASP A 91 9.13 9.19 19.50
CA ASP A 91 7.87 9.27 20.26
C ASP A 91 6.85 10.20 19.64
N ARG A 92 7.23 10.91 18.59
CA ARG A 92 6.35 11.80 17.84
C ARG A 92 6.27 11.42 16.38
N CYS A 93 5.11 11.70 15.80
CA CYS A 93 4.96 11.67 14.36
C CYS A 93 5.70 12.84 13.72
N ARG A 94 6.45 12.59 12.65
CA ARG A 94 7.21 13.63 11.94
C ARG A 94 6.36 14.72 11.30
N ASN A 95 5.10 14.43 10.92
CA ASN A 95 4.22 15.36 10.20
C ASN A 95 3.26 16.10 11.13
N CYS A 96 2.49 15.36 11.96
CA CYS A 96 1.49 15.98 12.83
C CYS A 96 1.99 16.30 14.25
N HIS A 97 3.22 15.89 14.60
CA HIS A 97 3.85 16.11 15.91
C HIS A 97 3.13 15.55 17.15
N LEU A 98 2.04 14.81 16.95
CA LEU A 98 1.35 14.03 17.98
C LEU A 98 2.16 12.79 18.36
N ASP A 99 1.82 12.18 19.49
CA ASP A 99 2.45 10.94 19.97
C ASP A 99 2.40 9.84 18.90
N TRP A 100 3.52 9.17 18.69
CA TRP A 100 3.63 8.05 17.77
C TRP A 100 3.11 6.76 18.44
N PRO A 101 2.23 5.98 17.78
CA PRO A 101 1.65 6.18 16.47
C PRO A 101 0.53 7.21 16.52
N CYS A 102 0.55 8.14 15.57
CA CYS A 102 -0.49 9.17 15.50
C CYS A 102 -1.83 8.58 15.01
N PRO A 103 -2.98 9.23 15.29
CA PRO A 103 -4.30 8.77 14.86
C PRO A 103 -4.39 8.52 13.35
N THR A 104 -3.77 9.39 12.53
CA THR A 104 -3.74 9.24 11.08
C THR A 104 -3.01 7.97 10.63
N PHE A 105 -1.87 7.65 11.25
CA PHE A 105 -1.19 6.38 10.97
C PHE A 105 -2.03 5.17 11.41
N GLY A 106 -2.77 5.30 12.52
CA GLY A 106 -3.74 4.30 12.95
C GLY A 106 -4.79 3.99 11.87
N GLU A 107 -5.37 5.03 11.27
CA GLU A 107 -6.33 4.88 10.17
C GLU A 107 -5.69 4.31 8.89
N ILE A 108 -4.50 4.80 8.50
CA ILE A 108 -3.76 4.27 7.35
C ILE A 108 -3.49 2.76 7.55
N SER A 109 -3.02 2.39 8.74
CA SER A 109 -2.72 1.00 9.08
C SER A 109 -3.97 0.12 9.05
N ARG A 110 -5.13 0.65 9.47
CA ARG A 110 -6.41 -0.06 9.40
C ARG A 110 -6.88 -0.27 7.96
N LEU A 111 -6.65 0.71 7.07
CA LEU A 111 -7.06 0.64 5.67
C LEU A 111 -6.16 -0.23 4.79
N LEU A 112 -4.89 -0.39 5.16
CA LEU A 112 -3.90 -1.18 4.42
C LEU A 112 -3.71 -2.61 4.96
N ARG A 113 -4.43 -3.00 6.01
CA ARG A 113 -4.49 -4.37 6.54
C ARG A 113 -5.58 -5.16 5.84
#